data_AF-H8ZDL8-F1
#
_entry.id   AF-H8ZDL8-F1
#
_cell.length_a   1.000
_cell.length_b   1.000
_cell.length_c   1.000
_cell.angle_alpha   90.00
_cell.angle_beta   90.00
_cell.angle_gamma   90.00
#
_symmetry.space_group_name_H-M   'P 1'
#
loop_
_entity.id
_entity.type
_entity.pdbx_description
1 polymer ?
#
loop_
_entity_poly.entity_id
_entity_poly.type
_entity_poly.pdbx_seq_one_letter_code
_entity_poly.pdbx_strand_id
1 'polypeptide(L)'
;MGSIIDMRHICSHVSLPACSILFRNTVHAQYPTRAVSVFGINLYSIYTIIAIILNIILTVILINRTKIKYSFPARKETLIFLKVYLGALLFDLVLCSGLVKSSWHAAYSAVISFQIACTMTCFISAMCTGLVWMLPNRVANSCSKIAAFLTMCSLAVGFFGSLISITSGLGVGLFFLLYLVPFFFGTLFIFTQLSKLKILNAEIWSYASLLLIIGLSAVIAITPMILGRVIVLLSDRYLDGIFLIHATAMCVVIKVYDLWALDNEQEIECVNTVKLVNK
;
A
#
# COMPACT_ATOMS: atom_id res chain seq x y z
N MET A 1 -31.45 -1.29 2.85
CA MET A 1 -30.31 -2.05 2.28
C MET A 1 -29.33 -1.04 1.69
N GLY A 2 -28.21 -0.79 2.36
CA GLY A 2 -27.18 0.12 1.83
C GLY A 2 -26.47 -0.53 0.65
N SER A 3 -26.25 0.22 -0.43
CA SER A 3 -25.44 -0.25 -1.56
C SER A 3 -24.02 -0.57 -1.09
N ILE A 4 -23.44 -1.67 -1.56
CA ILE A 4 -22.05 -2.08 -1.27
C ILE A 4 -21.03 -1.00 -1.70
N ILE A 5 -21.44 -0.13 -2.63
CA ILE A 5 -20.64 0.99 -3.17
C ILE A 5 -20.61 2.18 -2.19
N ASP A 6 -21.37 2.14 -1.08
CA ASP A 6 -21.36 3.17 -0.05
C ASP A 6 -20.39 2.83 1.10
N MET A 7 -19.51 3.78 1.43
CA MET A 7 -18.56 3.69 2.55
C MET A 7 -19.23 3.43 3.90
N ARG A 8 -20.54 3.66 4.03
CA ARG A 8 -21.31 3.33 5.25
C ARG A 8 -21.16 1.87 5.68
N HIS A 9 -21.19 0.92 4.74
CA HIS A 9 -21.07 -0.50 5.09
C HIS A 9 -19.68 -0.79 5.64
N ILE A 10 -18.63 -0.33 4.96
CA ILE A 10 -17.23 -0.52 5.38
C ILE A 10 -16.99 0.12 6.76
N CYS A 11 -17.46 1.35 6.95
CA CYS A 11 -17.34 2.07 8.23
C CYS A 11 -18.09 1.41 9.39
N SER A 12 -19.08 0.56 9.12
CA SER A 12 -19.78 -0.20 10.16
C SER A 12 -19.02 -1.46 10.61
N HIS A 13 -18.10 -1.96 9.78
CA HIS A 13 -17.29 -3.16 10.08
C HIS A 13 -15.90 -2.82 10.62
N VAL A 14 -15.27 -1.74 10.14
CA VAL A 14 -13.93 -1.32 10.56
C VAL A 14 -13.89 0.18 10.85
N SER A 15 -13.24 0.56 11.95
CA SER A 15 -13.07 1.95 12.37
C SER A 15 -11.95 2.67 11.60
N LEU A 16 -12.15 2.88 10.29
CA LEU A 16 -11.20 3.63 9.47
C LEU A 16 -11.19 5.12 9.87
N PRO A 17 -10.02 5.80 9.86
CA PRO A 17 -9.93 7.24 10.15
C PRO A 17 -10.90 8.09 9.32
N ALA A 18 -11.06 7.76 8.04
CA ALA A 18 -11.93 8.48 7.09
C ALA A 18 -13.42 8.49 7.52
N CYS A 19 -13.88 7.48 8.25
CA CYS A 19 -15.27 7.34 8.66
C CYS A 19 -15.72 8.44 9.64
N SER A 20 -14.82 8.89 10.51
CA SER A 20 -15.14 9.90 11.53
C SER A 20 -15.49 11.25 10.90
N ILE A 21 -14.77 11.66 9.84
CA ILE A 21 -15.06 12.90 9.11
C ILE A 21 -16.26 12.73 8.19
N LEU A 22 -16.27 11.66 7.39
CA LEU A 22 -17.24 11.48 6.31
C LEU A 22 -18.68 11.46 6.85
N PHE A 23 -18.89 10.84 8.01
CA PHE A 23 -20.20 10.71 8.62
C PHE A 23 -20.36 11.56 9.89
N ARG A 24 -19.45 12.51 10.17
CA ARG A 24 -19.47 13.35 11.38
C ARG A 24 -19.74 12.55 12.67
N ASN A 25 -19.08 11.39 12.81
CA ASN A 25 -19.27 10.47 13.94
C ASN A 25 -20.69 9.88 14.10
N THR A 26 -21.53 9.87 13.06
CA THR A 26 -22.86 9.21 13.12
C THR A 26 -22.79 7.70 12.86
N VAL A 27 -21.74 7.25 12.18
CA VAL A 27 -21.49 5.83 11.88
C VAL A 27 -20.26 5.38 12.65
N HIS A 28 -20.44 4.36 13.48
CA HIS A 28 -19.37 3.73 14.23
C HIS A 28 -19.26 2.25 13.87
N ALA A 29 -18.05 1.72 13.97
CA ALA A 29 -17.84 0.28 13.87
C ALA A 29 -18.64 -0.42 14.97
N GLN A 30 -19.35 -1.49 14.62
CA GLN A 30 -20.19 -2.23 15.57
C GLN A 30 -19.38 -2.85 16.71
N TYR A 31 -18.11 -3.17 16.45
CA TYR A 31 -17.18 -3.74 17.42
C TYR A 31 -15.87 -2.94 17.39
N PRO A 32 -15.79 -1.80 18.11
CA PRO A 32 -14.55 -1.05 18.19
C PRO A 32 -13.52 -1.83 19.05
N THR A 33 -12.25 -1.67 18.71
CA THR A 33 -11.14 -2.18 19.52
C THR A 33 -11.08 -1.50 20.89
N ARG A 34 -10.48 -2.18 21.87
CA ARG A 34 -10.32 -1.62 23.21
C ARG A 34 -9.42 -0.38 23.15
N ALA A 35 -9.92 0.74 23.66
CA ALA A 35 -9.11 1.93 23.88
C ALA A 35 -8.33 1.77 25.19
N VAL A 36 -7.05 2.09 25.16
CA VAL A 36 -6.21 2.17 26.35
C VAL A 36 -5.81 3.63 26.54
N SER A 37 -6.15 4.21 27.69
CA SER A 37 -5.68 5.54 28.04
C SER A 37 -4.25 5.46 28.57
N VAL A 38 -3.31 6.08 27.85
CA VAL A 38 -1.90 6.16 28.24
C VAL A 38 -1.53 7.65 28.26
N PHE A 39 -1.04 8.15 29.40
CA PHE A 39 -0.69 9.58 29.59
C PHE A 39 -1.79 10.58 29.20
N GLY A 40 -3.06 10.25 29.43
CA GLY A 40 -4.20 11.12 29.10
C GLY A 40 -4.57 11.16 27.61
N ILE A 41 -3.92 10.35 26.78
CA ILE A 41 -4.27 10.13 25.37
C ILE A 41 -4.93 8.75 25.25
N ASN A 42 -6.11 8.69 24.63
CA ASN A 42 -6.76 7.42 24.32
C ASN A 42 -6.10 6.83 23.08
N LEU A 43 -5.22 5.85 23.27
CA LEU A 43 -4.61 5.10 22.19
C LEU A 43 -5.58 3.99 21.76
N TYR A 44 -6.03 4.08 20.51
CA TYR A 44 -6.82 3.05 19.88
C TYR A 44 -5.87 2.08 19.18
N SER A 45 -5.94 0.79 19.52
CA SER A 45 -5.15 -0.30 18.92
C SER A 45 -3.61 -0.14 19.01
N ILE A 46 -3.06 -0.35 20.21
CA ILE A 46 -1.59 -0.34 20.47
C ILE A 46 -0.84 -1.28 19.52
N TYR A 47 -1.39 -2.46 19.23
CA TYR A 47 -0.77 -3.44 18.33
C TYR A 47 -0.63 -2.91 16.90
N THR A 48 -1.61 -2.14 16.42
CA THR A 48 -1.52 -1.49 15.11
C THR A 48 -0.35 -0.51 15.07
N ILE A 49 -0.18 0.31 16.13
CA ILE A 49 0.94 1.27 16.21
C ILE A 49 2.28 0.54 16.17
N ILE A 50 2.43 -0.54 16.95
CA ILE A 50 3.66 -1.35 16.96
C ILE A 50 3.92 -1.94 15.56
N ALA A 51 2.90 -2.47 14.89
CA ALA A 51 3.03 -3.02 13.55
C ALA A 51 3.46 -1.95 12.52
N ILE A 52 2.87 -0.74 12.58
CA ILE A 52 3.25 0.36 11.70
C ILE A 52 4.71 0.78 11.92
N ILE A 53 5.16 0.87 13.18
CA ILE A 53 6.56 1.21 13.50
C ILE A 53 7.51 0.15 12.93
N LEU A 54 7.21 -1.14 13.11
CA LEU A 54 8.01 -2.22 12.52
C LEU A 54 8.03 -2.14 10.99
N ASN A 55 6.89 -1.88 10.36
CA ASN A 55 6.80 -1.71 8.90
C ASN A 55 7.63 -0.52 8.40
N ILE A 56 7.65 0.59 9.16
CA ILE A 56 8.50 1.76 8.85
C ILE A 56 9.97 1.35 8.87
N ILE A 57 10.43 0.68 9.93
CA ILE A 57 11.83 0.22 10.05
C ILE A 57 12.20 -0.69 8.88
N LEU A 58 11.37 -1.70 8.59
CA LEU A 58 11.61 -2.62 7.49
C LEU A 58 11.64 -1.90 6.13
N THR A 59 10.73 -0.95 5.90
CA THR A 59 10.68 -0.17 4.66
C THR A 59 11.96 0.68 4.49
N VAL A 60 12.47 1.29 5.57
CA VAL A 60 13.74 2.02 5.55
C VAL A 60 14.92 1.09 5.21
N ILE A 61 14.93 -0.12 5.76
CA ILE A 61 15.94 -1.14 5.42
C ILE A 61 15.88 -1.49 3.92
N LEU A 62 14.68 -1.71 3.38
CA LEU A 62 14.49 -2.00 1.95
C LEU A 62 14.94 -0.83 1.06
N ILE A 63 14.64 0.41 1.44
CA ILE A 63 15.11 1.61 0.72
C ILE A 63 16.64 1.64 0.69
N ASN A 64 17.30 1.41 1.83
CA ASN A 64 18.76 1.42 1.91
C ASN A 64 19.39 0.27 1.09
N ARG A 65 18.82 -0.94 1.15
CA ARG A 65 19.26 -2.07 0.31
C ARG A 65 19.15 -1.76 -1.18
N THR A 66 18.05 -1.13 -1.59
CA THR A 66 17.82 -0.73 -2.99
C THR A 66 18.81 0.33 -3.48
N LYS A 67 19.29 1.20 -2.58
CA LYS A 67 20.32 2.20 -2.93
C LYS A 67 21.71 1.58 -3.17
N ILE A 68 22.00 0.45 -2.53
CA ILE A 68 23.32 -0.20 -2.64
C ILE A 68 23.41 -1.05 -3.92
N LYS A 69 22.30 -1.60 -4.41
CA LYS A 69 22.27 -2.39 -5.66
C LYS A 69 22.41 -1.47 -6.89
N TYR A 70 23.50 -1.60 -7.66
CA TYR A 70 23.83 -0.69 -8.77
C TYR A 70 23.24 -1.08 -10.13
N SER A 71 22.88 -2.35 -10.38
CA SER A 71 22.47 -2.84 -11.71
C SER A 71 20.95 -2.97 -11.93
N PHE A 72 20.11 -2.52 -11.01
CA PHE A 72 18.68 -2.81 -11.10
C PHE A 72 17.93 -1.88 -12.11
N PRO A 73 17.36 -2.39 -13.23
CA PRO A 73 16.85 -1.57 -14.34
C PRO A 73 15.65 -0.67 -13.99
N ALA A 74 14.91 -1.00 -12.91
CA ALA A 74 13.77 -0.21 -12.42
C ALA A 74 14.03 0.43 -11.03
N ARG A 75 15.30 0.62 -10.64
CA ARG A 75 15.69 1.11 -9.31
C ARG A 75 15.02 2.41 -8.89
N LYS A 76 14.94 3.38 -9.79
CA LYS A 76 14.34 4.69 -9.49
C LYS A 76 12.87 4.54 -9.11
N GLU A 77 12.14 3.71 -9.85
CA GLU A 77 10.69 3.51 -9.64
C GLU A 77 10.42 2.69 -8.38
N THR A 78 11.19 1.65 -8.11
CA THR A 78 11.12 0.91 -6.83
C THR A 78 11.42 1.82 -5.64
N LEU A 79 12.38 2.74 -5.75
CA LEU A 79 12.64 3.72 -4.70
C LEU A 79 11.49 4.71 -4.53
N ILE A 80 10.82 5.13 -5.60
CA ILE A 80 9.62 5.97 -5.52
C ILE A 80 8.51 5.21 -4.82
N PHE A 81 8.22 3.97 -5.24
CA PHE A 81 7.23 3.09 -4.60
C PHE A 81 7.48 2.95 -3.09
N LEU A 82 8.70 2.58 -2.68
CA LEU A 82 9.03 2.40 -1.26
C LEU A 82 8.93 3.71 -0.46
N LYS A 83 9.28 4.86 -1.06
CA LYS A 83 9.14 6.17 -0.41
C LYS A 83 7.69 6.59 -0.24
N VAL A 84 6.85 6.33 -1.24
CA VAL A 84 5.40 6.63 -1.16
C VAL A 84 4.75 5.71 -0.13
N TYR A 85 5.14 4.43 -0.07
CA TYR A 85 4.69 3.49 0.95
C TYR A 85 5.11 3.92 2.36
N LEU A 86 6.36 4.36 2.53
CA LEU A 86 6.83 4.96 3.78
C LEU A 86 5.99 6.19 4.16
N GLY A 87 5.65 7.04 3.18
CA GLY A 87 4.75 8.18 3.39
C GLY A 87 3.38 7.75 3.91
N ALA A 88 2.76 6.74 3.30
CA ALA A 88 1.49 6.18 3.75
C ALA A 88 1.57 5.71 5.21
N LEU A 89 2.60 4.93 5.56
CA LEU A 89 2.82 4.45 6.93
C LEU A 89 3.01 5.60 7.94
N LEU A 90 3.73 6.66 7.57
CA LEU A 90 3.92 7.82 8.45
C LEU A 90 2.60 8.55 8.71
N PHE A 91 1.76 8.75 7.68
CA PHE A 91 0.46 9.36 7.87
C PHE A 91 -0.49 8.45 8.66
N ASP A 92 -0.46 7.14 8.44
CA ASP A 92 -1.22 6.18 9.24
C ASP A 92 -0.77 6.17 10.71
N LEU A 93 0.53 6.31 10.98
CA LEU A 93 1.06 6.45 12.34
C LEU A 93 0.54 7.73 13.01
N VAL A 94 0.53 8.86 12.29
CA VAL A 94 -0.01 10.15 12.78
C VAL A 94 -1.51 10.03 13.09
N LEU A 95 -2.27 9.33 12.25
CA LEU A 95 -3.71 9.12 12.46
C LEU A 95 -4.00 8.16 13.62
N CYS A 96 -3.26 7.05 13.73
CA CYS A 96 -3.47 6.04 14.78
C CYS A 96 -2.95 6.47 16.15
N SER A 97 -1.90 7.30 16.21
CA SER A 97 -1.36 7.83 17.47
C SER A 97 -2.25 8.87 18.15
N GLY A 98 -3.26 9.39 17.44
CA GLY A 98 -4.14 10.44 17.97
C GLY A 98 -3.45 11.81 18.09
N LEU A 99 -2.26 11.99 17.48
CA LEU A 99 -1.56 13.28 17.42
C LEU A 99 -2.43 14.36 16.77
N VAL A 100 -3.15 13.98 15.71
CA VAL A 100 -4.14 14.86 15.07
C VAL A 100 -5.53 14.46 15.54
N LYS A 101 -6.14 15.34 16.34
CA LYS A 101 -7.48 15.10 16.88
C LYS A 101 -8.54 15.28 15.79
N SER A 102 -9.57 14.43 15.81
CA SER A 102 -10.73 14.55 14.91
C SER A 102 -11.47 15.88 15.05
N SER A 103 -11.31 16.61 16.16
CA SER A 103 -11.85 17.97 16.36
C SER A 103 -11.23 19.01 15.42
N TRP A 104 -10.00 18.78 14.94
CA TRP A 104 -9.31 19.67 14.02
C TRP A 104 -9.66 19.31 12.58
N HIS A 105 -10.91 19.56 12.19
CA HIS A 105 -11.49 19.07 10.93
C HIS A 105 -10.61 19.30 9.69
N ALA A 106 -10.04 20.50 9.51
CA ALA A 106 -9.21 20.82 8.35
C ALA A 106 -7.89 20.03 8.32
N ALA A 107 -7.15 20.02 9.44
CA ALA A 107 -5.89 19.30 9.55
C ALA A 107 -6.09 17.78 9.45
N TYR A 108 -7.11 17.26 10.13
CA TYR A 108 -7.43 15.84 10.12
C TYR A 108 -7.88 15.38 8.73
N SER A 109 -8.69 16.17 8.02
CA SER A 109 -9.06 15.91 6.62
C SER A 109 -7.84 15.90 5.69
N ALA A 110 -6.94 16.88 5.82
CA ALA A 110 -5.73 16.95 5.01
C ALA A 110 -4.82 15.72 5.22
N VAL A 111 -4.62 15.28 6.47
CA VAL A 111 -3.79 14.10 6.77
C VAL A 111 -4.40 12.82 6.20
N ILE A 112 -5.72 12.64 6.31
CA ILE A 112 -6.41 11.51 5.68
C ILE A 112 -6.29 11.58 4.15
N SER A 113 -6.45 12.76 3.56
CA SER A 113 -6.26 12.95 2.12
C SER A 113 -4.86 12.57 1.66
N PHE A 114 -3.82 12.93 2.42
CA PHE A 114 -2.45 12.50 2.12
C PHE A 114 -2.27 10.99 2.26
N GLN A 115 -2.83 10.38 3.30
CA GLN A 115 -2.77 8.93 3.51
C GLN A 115 -3.40 8.16 2.34
N ILE A 116 -4.59 8.60 1.88
CA ILE A 116 -5.29 8.00 0.75
C ILE A 116 -4.51 8.22 -0.54
N ALA A 117 -3.97 9.44 -0.75
CA ALA A 117 -3.16 9.77 -1.91
C ALA A 117 -1.91 8.87 -1.99
N CYS A 118 -1.17 8.74 -0.89
CA CYS A 118 0.00 7.86 -0.83
C CYS A 118 -0.39 6.41 -1.12
N THR A 119 -1.47 5.90 -0.54
CA THR A 119 -1.94 4.53 -0.78
C THR A 119 -2.27 4.31 -2.26
N MET A 120 -3.03 5.21 -2.88
CA MET A 120 -3.37 5.14 -4.30
C MET A 120 -2.11 5.20 -5.19
N THR A 121 -1.20 6.12 -4.90
CA THR A 121 0.07 6.27 -5.62
C THR A 121 0.99 5.06 -5.44
N CYS A 122 0.90 4.31 -4.34
CA CYS A 122 1.65 3.05 -4.18
C CYS A 122 1.26 2.03 -5.26
N PHE A 123 -0.04 1.83 -5.53
CA PHE A 123 -0.47 0.89 -6.56
C PHE A 123 -0.09 1.34 -7.98
N ILE A 124 -0.21 2.64 -8.26
CA ILE A 124 0.19 3.21 -9.55
C ILE A 124 1.71 3.11 -9.75
N SER A 125 2.51 3.43 -8.74
CA SER A 125 3.97 3.30 -8.80
C SER A 125 4.43 1.84 -8.92
N ALA A 126 3.75 0.90 -8.26
CA ALA A 126 3.99 -0.53 -8.46
C ALA A 126 3.73 -0.95 -9.92
N MET A 127 2.61 -0.53 -10.50
CA MET A 127 2.29 -0.77 -11.92
C MET A 127 3.35 -0.15 -12.85
N CYS A 128 3.75 1.10 -12.60
CA CYS A 128 4.78 1.79 -13.39
C CYS A 128 6.11 1.03 -13.36
N THR A 129 6.50 0.52 -12.20
CA THR A 129 7.71 -0.29 -12.03
C THR A 129 7.64 -1.55 -12.90
N GLY A 130 6.48 -2.22 -12.96
CA GLY A 130 6.26 -3.37 -13.84
C GLY A 130 6.36 -3.03 -15.33
N LEU A 131 5.82 -1.88 -15.76
CA LEU A 131 5.86 -1.46 -17.17
C LEU A 131 7.26 -1.04 -17.62
N VAL A 132 7.97 -0.23 -16.82
CA VAL A 132 9.33 0.24 -17.15
C VAL A 132 10.28 -0.94 -17.33
N TRP A 133 10.07 -2.01 -16.56
CA TRP A 133 10.86 -3.23 -16.66
C TRP A 133 10.71 -3.95 -18.01
N MET A 134 9.51 -3.96 -18.61
CA MET A 134 9.27 -4.66 -19.88
C MET A 134 9.90 -3.96 -21.10
N LEU A 135 10.47 -2.77 -20.93
CA LEU A 135 10.96 -1.94 -22.03
C LEU A 135 12.47 -2.08 -22.22
N PRO A 136 12.95 -2.07 -23.48
CA PRO A 136 14.39 -2.05 -23.76
C PRO A 136 15.05 -0.78 -23.22
N ASN A 137 16.31 -0.90 -22.76
CA ASN A 137 17.07 0.14 -22.04
C ASN A 137 17.02 1.55 -22.66
N ARG A 138 16.98 1.65 -23.99
CA ARG A 138 16.92 2.94 -24.70
C ARG A 138 15.59 3.68 -24.51
N VAL A 139 14.49 2.94 -24.41
CA VAL A 139 13.13 3.47 -24.19
C VAL A 139 12.82 3.59 -22.69
N ALA A 140 13.47 2.76 -21.86
CA ALA A 140 13.28 2.73 -20.42
C ALA A 140 13.57 4.09 -19.75
N ASN A 141 14.58 4.85 -20.20
CA ASN A 141 14.92 6.13 -19.58
C ASN A 141 13.83 7.21 -19.81
N SER A 142 13.24 7.25 -21.00
CA SER A 142 12.11 8.16 -21.29
C SER A 142 10.85 7.70 -20.56
N CYS A 143 10.59 6.40 -20.52
CA CYS A 143 9.44 5.84 -19.81
C CYS A 143 9.54 6.04 -18.29
N SER A 144 10.75 5.95 -17.71
CA SER A 144 11.01 6.26 -16.30
C SER A 144 10.63 7.70 -15.93
N LYS A 145 10.92 8.68 -16.80
CA LYS A 145 10.47 10.07 -16.57
C LYS A 145 8.95 10.19 -16.59
N ILE A 146 8.29 9.50 -17.53
CA ILE A 146 6.82 9.48 -17.64
C ILE A 146 6.21 8.79 -16.42
N ALA A 147 6.80 7.68 -15.97
CA ALA A 147 6.39 6.96 -14.77
C ALA A 147 6.51 7.84 -13.53
N ALA A 148 7.66 8.50 -13.33
CA ALA A 148 7.84 9.45 -12.23
C ALA A 148 6.82 10.59 -12.29
N PHE A 149 6.59 11.18 -13.48
CA PHE A 149 5.56 12.19 -13.67
C PHE A 149 4.16 11.67 -13.31
N LEU A 150 3.77 10.49 -13.81
CA LEU A 150 2.48 9.87 -13.54
C LEU A 150 2.30 9.59 -12.05
N THR A 151 3.34 9.12 -11.35
CA THR A 151 3.28 8.91 -9.90
C THR A 151 3.07 10.22 -9.13
N MET A 152 3.77 11.29 -9.49
CA MET A 152 3.58 12.60 -8.86
C MET A 152 2.20 13.21 -9.16
N CYS A 153 1.74 13.11 -10.41
CA CYS A 153 0.39 13.53 -10.79
C CYS A 153 -0.67 12.73 -10.01
N SER A 154 -0.46 11.42 -9.84
CA SER A 154 -1.39 10.59 -9.07
C SER A 154 -1.45 11.01 -7.61
N LEU A 155 -0.32 11.42 -7.01
CA LEU A 155 -0.31 11.90 -5.62
C LEU A 155 -1.15 13.18 -5.49
N ALA A 156 -1.01 14.11 -6.43
CA ALA A 156 -1.82 15.33 -6.47
C ALA A 156 -3.31 15.02 -6.68
N VAL A 157 -3.65 14.16 -7.65
CA VAL A 157 -5.04 13.76 -7.93
C VAL A 157 -5.65 13.04 -6.74
N GLY A 158 -4.91 12.12 -6.10
CA GLY A 158 -5.36 11.42 -4.90
C GLY A 158 -5.61 12.37 -3.74
N PHE A 159 -4.73 13.37 -3.54
CA PHE A 159 -4.87 14.35 -2.48
C PHE A 159 -6.08 15.26 -2.69
N PHE A 160 -6.15 15.96 -3.83
CA PHE A 160 -7.27 16.87 -4.10
C PHE A 160 -8.58 16.12 -4.28
N GLY A 161 -8.58 14.96 -4.93
CA GLY A 161 -9.76 14.12 -5.12
C GLY A 161 -10.33 13.59 -3.80
N SER A 162 -9.47 13.13 -2.88
CA SER A 162 -9.93 12.71 -1.56
C SER A 162 -10.39 13.90 -0.71
N LEU A 163 -9.70 15.03 -0.77
CA LEU A 163 -10.08 16.24 -0.05
C LEU A 163 -11.48 16.72 -0.46
N ILE A 164 -11.73 16.83 -1.77
CA ILE A 164 -13.04 17.21 -2.33
C ILE A 164 -14.12 16.21 -1.92
N SER A 165 -13.79 14.91 -1.94
CA SER A 165 -14.74 13.85 -1.56
C SER A 165 -15.11 13.94 -0.08
N ILE A 166 -14.14 14.20 0.81
CA ILE A 166 -14.36 14.38 2.24
C ILE A 166 -15.16 15.65 2.51
N THR A 167 -14.77 16.79 1.94
CA THR A 167 -15.46 18.08 2.19
C THR A 167 -16.88 18.09 1.67
N SER A 168 -17.13 17.41 0.55
CA SER A 168 -18.47 17.30 -0.05
C SER A 168 -19.31 16.17 0.56
N GLY A 169 -18.76 15.36 1.48
CA GLY A 169 -19.46 14.20 2.04
C GLY A 169 -19.74 13.08 1.03
N LEU A 170 -19.00 13.02 -0.08
CA LEU A 170 -19.18 12.07 -1.16
C LEU A 170 -18.47 10.74 -0.83
N GLY A 171 -19.14 9.90 -0.05
CA GLY A 171 -18.60 8.58 0.35
C GLY A 171 -18.25 7.68 -0.83
N VAL A 172 -19.01 7.78 -1.92
CA VAL A 172 -18.76 7.05 -3.18
C VAL A 172 -17.40 7.45 -3.77
N GLY A 173 -17.05 8.74 -3.79
CA GLY A 173 -15.76 9.21 -4.32
C GLY A 173 -14.57 8.60 -3.57
N LEU A 174 -14.66 8.50 -2.25
CA LEU A 174 -13.65 7.84 -1.43
C LEU A 174 -13.58 6.33 -1.69
N PHE A 175 -14.73 5.67 -1.93
CA PHE A 175 -14.74 4.25 -2.29
C PHE A 175 -13.98 4.00 -3.59
N PHE A 176 -14.19 4.85 -4.61
CA PHE A 176 -13.44 4.77 -5.87
C PHE A 176 -11.93 4.92 -5.65
N LEU A 177 -11.51 5.91 -4.85
CA LEU A 177 -10.09 6.18 -4.60
C LEU A 177 -9.40 5.11 -3.74
N LEU A 178 -10.06 4.58 -2.70
CA LEU A 178 -9.47 3.58 -1.82
C LEU A 178 -9.51 2.15 -2.37
N TYR A 179 -10.52 1.80 -3.16
CA TYR A 179 -10.75 0.40 -3.54
C TYR A 179 -10.67 0.19 -5.04
N LEU A 180 -11.43 0.94 -5.84
CA LEU A 180 -11.51 0.67 -7.28
C LEU A 180 -10.20 0.99 -8.00
N VAL A 181 -9.61 2.14 -7.71
CA VAL A 181 -8.34 2.57 -8.33
C VAL A 181 -7.21 1.61 -7.95
N PRO A 182 -6.94 1.31 -6.66
CA PRO A 182 -6.01 0.26 -6.27
C PRO A 182 -6.27 -1.11 -6.89
N PHE A 183 -7.54 -1.53 -6.98
CA PHE A 183 -7.91 -2.80 -7.60
C PHE A 183 -7.52 -2.84 -9.08
N PHE A 184 -7.85 -1.80 -9.84
CA PHE A 184 -7.54 -1.71 -11.26
C PHE A 184 -6.02 -1.70 -11.51
N PHE A 185 -5.28 -0.80 -10.86
CA PHE A 185 -3.83 -0.71 -11.04
C PHE A 185 -3.07 -1.91 -10.45
N GLY A 186 -3.56 -2.48 -9.36
CA GLY A 186 -3.05 -3.74 -8.80
C GLY A 186 -3.22 -4.90 -9.78
N THR A 187 -4.38 -5.00 -10.44
CA THR A 187 -4.63 -6.03 -11.46
C THR A 187 -3.70 -5.86 -12.66
N LEU A 188 -3.51 -4.62 -13.16
CA LEU A 188 -2.55 -4.33 -14.21
C LEU A 188 -1.12 -4.70 -13.79
N PHE A 189 -0.74 -4.40 -12.55
CA PHE A 189 0.55 -4.81 -12.00
C PHE A 189 0.71 -6.34 -12.08
N ILE A 190 -0.28 -7.12 -11.64
CA ILE A 190 -0.24 -8.60 -11.74
C ILE A 190 -0.05 -9.06 -13.18
N PHE A 191 -0.77 -8.47 -14.15
CA PHE A 191 -0.59 -8.80 -15.57
C PHE A 191 0.83 -8.49 -16.09
N THR A 192 1.40 -7.34 -15.71
CA THR A 192 2.77 -7.00 -16.09
C THR A 192 3.78 -7.97 -15.48
N GLN A 193 3.61 -8.36 -14.21
CA GLN A 193 4.49 -9.32 -13.56
C GLN A 193 4.35 -10.74 -14.15
N LEU A 194 3.13 -11.19 -14.47
CA LEU A 194 2.95 -12.47 -15.18
C LEU A 194 3.66 -12.48 -16.53
N SER A 195 3.55 -11.37 -17.26
CA SER A 195 4.20 -11.23 -18.57
C SER A 195 5.73 -11.22 -18.43
N LYS A 196 6.26 -10.52 -17.42
CA LYS A 196 7.67 -10.56 -17.03
C LYS A 196 8.15 -11.99 -16.78
N LEU A 197 7.46 -12.73 -15.90
CA LEU A 197 7.86 -14.09 -15.52
C LEU A 197 7.86 -15.05 -16.72
N LYS A 198 6.91 -14.90 -17.64
CA LYS A 198 6.86 -15.68 -18.89
C LYS A 198 8.04 -15.37 -19.81
N ILE A 199 8.38 -14.10 -19.99
CA ILE A 199 9.51 -13.70 -20.85
C ILE A 199 10.84 -14.22 -20.30
N LEU A 200 11.00 -14.21 -18.98
CA LEU A 200 12.21 -14.69 -18.31
C LEU A 200 12.28 -16.22 -18.18
N ASN A 201 11.24 -16.97 -18.56
CA ASN A 201 11.10 -18.40 -18.27
C ASN A 201 11.40 -18.71 -16.79
N ALA A 202 10.81 -17.92 -15.88
CA ALA A 202 11.11 -17.98 -14.46
C ALA A 202 10.69 -19.32 -13.82
N GLU A 203 11.38 -19.69 -12.75
CA GLU A 203 11.06 -20.90 -11.98
C GLU A 203 9.68 -20.84 -11.31
N ILE A 204 9.16 -22.02 -10.96
CA ILE A 204 7.84 -22.19 -10.32
C ILE A 204 7.70 -21.39 -9.01
N TRP A 205 8.80 -21.18 -8.29
CA TRP A 205 8.84 -20.39 -7.05
C TRP A 205 8.49 -18.91 -7.26
N SER A 206 8.85 -18.34 -8.41
CA SER A 206 8.52 -16.96 -8.77
C SER A 206 7.03 -16.79 -9.04
N TYR A 207 6.40 -17.78 -9.69
CA TYR A 207 4.95 -17.82 -9.85
C TYR A 207 4.22 -18.00 -8.51
N ALA A 208 4.74 -18.84 -7.62
CA ALA A 208 4.20 -19.00 -6.27
C ALA A 208 4.26 -17.69 -5.47
N SER A 209 5.33 -16.93 -5.59
CA SER A 209 5.46 -15.60 -4.96
C SER A 209 4.42 -14.62 -5.50
N LEU A 210 4.14 -14.64 -6.80
CA LEU A 210 3.09 -13.82 -7.40
C LEU A 210 1.68 -14.22 -6.93
N LEU A 211 1.40 -15.53 -6.84
CA LEU A 211 0.14 -16.04 -6.29
C LEU A 211 -0.06 -15.60 -4.84
N LEU A 212 1.01 -15.61 -4.04
CA LEU A 212 0.99 -15.13 -2.66
C LEU A 212 0.70 -13.62 -2.60
N ILE A 213 1.28 -12.81 -3.49
CA ILE A 213 0.94 -11.38 -3.61
C ILE A 213 -0.55 -11.19 -3.90
N ILE A 214 -1.13 -11.96 -4.82
CA ILE A 214 -2.57 -11.90 -5.15
C ILE A 214 -3.40 -12.27 -3.93
N GLY A 215 -3.07 -13.39 -3.26
CA GLY A 215 -3.79 -13.87 -2.08
C GLY A 215 -3.75 -12.86 -0.93
N LEU A 216 -2.57 -12.34 -0.59
CA LEU A 216 -2.44 -11.34 0.47
C LEU A 216 -3.13 -10.01 0.11
N SER A 217 -3.06 -9.58 -1.15
CA SER A 217 -3.77 -8.36 -1.61
C SER A 217 -5.29 -8.53 -1.53
N ALA A 218 -5.80 -9.73 -1.82
CA ALA A 218 -7.23 -10.05 -1.63
C ALA A 218 -7.61 -10.01 -0.15
N VAL A 219 -6.77 -10.52 0.75
CA VAL A 219 -6.99 -10.40 2.21
C VAL A 219 -7.07 -8.93 2.64
N ILE A 220 -6.17 -8.07 2.14
CA ILE A 220 -6.22 -6.63 2.42
C ILE A 220 -7.57 -6.03 1.96
N ALA A 221 -8.03 -6.35 0.76
CA ALA A 221 -9.28 -5.81 0.22
C ALA A 221 -10.53 -6.32 0.96
N ILE A 222 -10.54 -7.58 1.39
CA ILE A 222 -11.68 -8.21 2.07
C ILE A 222 -11.74 -7.81 3.55
N THR A 223 -10.61 -7.45 4.16
CA THR A 223 -10.53 -7.15 5.61
C THR A 223 -11.49 -6.02 6.03
N PRO A 224 -11.53 -4.85 5.36
CA PRO A 224 -12.50 -3.80 5.68
C PRO A 224 -13.97 -4.18 5.47
N MET A 225 -14.26 -5.19 4.64
CA MET A 225 -15.63 -5.54 4.26
C MET A 225 -16.24 -6.63 5.15
N ILE A 226 -15.46 -7.64 5.53
CA ILE A 226 -15.95 -8.85 6.22
C ILE A 226 -15.01 -9.24 7.35
N LEU A 227 -13.71 -9.36 7.05
CA LEU A 227 -12.76 -10.01 7.96
C LEU A 227 -12.50 -9.21 9.24
N GLY A 228 -12.63 -7.88 9.20
CA GLY A 228 -12.42 -7.00 10.35
C GLY A 228 -13.28 -7.40 11.55
N ARG A 229 -14.56 -7.67 11.33
CA ARG A 229 -15.47 -8.14 12.39
C ARG A 229 -15.05 -9.50 12.95
N VAL A 230 -14.66 -10.42 12.06
CA VAL A 230 -14.24 -11.79 12.45
C VAL A 230 -12.99 -11.73 13.33
N ILE A 231 -12.00 -10.92 12.95
CA ILE A 231 -10.73 -10.77 13.69
C ILE A 231 -10.97 -10.16 15.06
N VAL A 232 -11.79 -9.11 15.14
CA VAL A 232 -12.10 -8.46 16.42
C VAL A 232 -12.83 -9.43 17.37
N LEU A 233 -13.70 -10.29 16.84
CA LEU A 233 -14.39 -11.32 17.63
C LEU A 233 -13.45 -12.45 18.08
N LEU A 234 -12.59 -12.94 17.20
CA LEU A 234 -11.65 -14.03 17.51
C LEU A 234 -10.52 -13.62 18.45
N SER A 235 -10.16 -12.34 18.43
CA SER A 235 -9.07 -11.79 19.24
C SER A 235 -9.55 -11.10 20.52
N ASP A 236 -10.80 -11.28 20.94
CA ASP A 236 -11.38 -10.59 22.10
C ASP A 236 -11.15 -9.07 22.11
N ARG A 237 -11.17 -8.46 20.92
CA ARG A 237 -10.91 -7.03 20.65
C ARG A 237 -9.48 -6.55 20.93
N TYR A 238 -8.51 -7.46 21.05
CA TYR A 238 -7.08 -7.12 21.12
C TYR A 238 -6.51 -6.76 19.75
N LEU A 239 -6.91 -7.44 18.68
CA LEU A 239 -6.47 -7.15 17.31
C LEU A 239 -7.58 -6.49 16.51
N ASP A 240 -7.22 -5.48 15.72
CA ASP A 240 -8.13 -4.81 14.78
C ASP A 240 -7.92 -5.34 13.35
N GLY A 241 -8.91 -5.13 12.48
CA GLY A 241 -8.75 -5.29 11.04
C GLY A 241 -7.63 -4.40 10.47
N ILE A 242 -7.42 -3.21 11.05
CA ILE A 242 -6.34 -2.29 10.63
C ILE A 242 -4.95 -2.91 10.88
N PHE A 243 -4.77 -3.62 12.00
CA PHE A 243 -3.53 -4.35 12.27
C PHE A 243 -3.27 -5.40 11.19
N LEU A 244 -4.28 -6.21 10.85
CA LEU A 244 -4.12 -7.24 9.82
C LEU A 244 -3.81 -6.62 8.45
N ILE A 245 -4.44 -5.50 8.09
CA ILE A 245 -4.17 -4.78 6.84
C ILE A 245 -2.71 -4.37 6.78
N HIS A 246 -2.15 -3.75 7.83
CA HIS A 246 -0.74 -3.34 7.81
C HIS A 246 0.23 -4.53 7.82
N ALA A 247 -0.06 -5.59 8.58
CA ALA A 247 0.77 -6.79 8.60
C ALA A 247 0.82 -7.47 7.23
N THR A 248 -0.35 -7.67 6.60
CA THR A 248 -0.45 -8.28 5.27
C THR A 248 0.10 -7.37 4.17
N ALA A 249 -0.11 -6.05 4.25
CA ALA A 249 0.47 -5.09 3.31
C ALA A 249 2.00 -5.11 3.32
N MET A 250 2.63 -5.22 4.49
CA MET A 250 4.09 -5.33 4.56
C MET A 250 4.59 -6.62 3.91
N CYS A 251 3.90 -7.75 4.15
CA CYS A 251 4.23 -9.01 3.47
C CYS A 251 4.10 -8.90 1.95
N VAL A 252 3.07 -8.20 1.44
CA VAL A 252 2.93 -7.89 0.01
C VAL A 252 4.11 -7.05 -0.48
N VAL A 253 4.48 -5.98 0.23
CA VAL A 253 5.60 -5.10 -0.15
C VAL A 253 6.91 -5.86 -0.21
N ILE A 254 7.19 -6.73 0.77
CA ILE A 254 8.39 -7.60 0.77
C ILE A 254 8.36 -8.52 -0.45
N LYS A 255 7.23 -9.14 -0.76
CA LYS A 255 7.13 -10.08 -1.88
C LYS A 255 7.21 -9.41 -3.24
N VAL A 256 6.64 -8.22 -3.38
CA VAL A 256 6.81 -7.37 -4.55
C VAL A 256 8.28 -6.98 -4.71
N TYR A 257 8.95 -6.61 -3.60
CA TYR A 257 10.38 -6.32 -3.60
C TYR A 257 11.24 -7.51 -4.00
N ASP A 258 10.96 -8.71 -3.46
CA ASP A 258 11.64 -9.96 -3.81
C ASP A 258 11.49 -10.26 -5.31
N LEU A 259 10.27 -10.11 -5.84
CA LEU A 259 9.96 -10.38 -7.25
C LEU A 259 10.66 -9.41 -8.21
N TRP A 260 10.92 -8.19 -7.75
CA TRP A 260 11.78 -7.25 -8.45
C TRP A 260 13.25 -7.63 -8.32
N ALA A 261 13.70 -8.09 -7.16
CA ALA A 261 15.11 -8.44 -6.93
C ALA A 261 15.59 -9.69 -7.69
N LEU A 262 14.69 -10.55 -8.20
CA LEU A 262 15.01 -11.79 -8.95
C LEU A 262 16.02 -11.60 -10.09
N ASP A 263 16.04 -10.43 -10.76
CA ASP A 263 16.87 -10.22 -11.95
C ASP A 263 18.38 -10.16 -11.62
N ASN A 264 18.74 -9.76 -10.40
CA ASN A 264 20.14 -9.62 -10.02
C ASN A 264 20.90 -10.96 -10.05
N GLU A 265 20.23 -12.09 -9.84
CA GLU A 265 20.89 -13.40 -9.77
C GLU A 265 21.29 -13.89 -11.18
N GLN A 266 20.40 -13.71 -12.17
CA GLN A 266 20.70 -14.09 -13.56
C GLN A 266 21.80 -13.22 -14.20
N GLU A 267 21.86 -11.92 -13.89
CA GLU A 267 22.95 -11.06 -14.38
C GLU A 267 24.32 -11.44 -13.78
N ILE A 268 24.38 -11.85 -12.52
CA ILE A 268 25.65 -12.27 -11.88
C ILE A 268 26.16 -13.56 -12.50
N GLU A 269 25.28 -14.51 -12.84
CA GLU A 269 25.65 -15.74 -13.55
C GLU A 269 26.21 -15.46 -14.95
N CYS A 270 25.61 -14.53 -15.68
CA CYS A 270 26.06 -14.14 -17.03
C CYS A 270 27.43 -13.44 -17.03
N VAL A 271 27.71 -12.59 -16.04
CA VAL A 271 29.02 -11.92 -15.92
C VAL A 271 30.13 -12.90 -15.53
N ASN A 272 29.82 -13.88 -14.66
CA ASN A 272 30.78 -14.88 -14.24
C ASN A 272 31.08 -15.91 -15.34
N THR A 273 30.10 -16.27 -16.16
CA THR A 273 30.31 -17.16 -17.32
C THR A 273 31.18 -16.54 -18.40
N VAL A 274 31.04 -15.25 -18.70
CA VAL A 274 31.95 -14.54 -19.64
C VAL A 274 33.40 -14.53 -19.13
N LYS A 275 33.61 -14.42 -17.81
CA LYS A 275 34.96 -14.50 -17.22
C LYS A 275 35.55 -15.91 -17.27
N LEU A 276 34.73 -16.95 -17.31
CA LEU A 276 35.17 -18.34 -17.41
C LEU A 276 35.44 -18.76 -18.86
N VAL A 277 34.76 -18.17 -19.84
CA VAL A 277 35.01 -18.42 -21.28
C VAL A 277 36.29 -17.72 -21.77
N ASN A 278 36.72 -16.65 -21.09
CA ASN A 278 37.95 -15.90 -21.40
C ASN A 278 39.19 -16.38 -20.61
N LYS A 279 39.16 -17.58 -20.02
CA LYS A 279 40.31 -18.25 -19.39
C LYS A 279 40.56 -19.59 -20.05
#